data_AF-A0A2V6L9S7-F1
#
_entry.id   AF-A0A2V6L9S7-F1
#
_cell.length_a   1.000
_cell.length_b   1.000
_cell.length_c   1.000
_cell.angle_alpha   90.00
_cell.angle_beta   90.00
_cell.angle_gamma   90.00
#
_symmetry.space_group_name_H-M   'P 1'
#
loop_
_entity.id
_entity.type
_entity.pdbx_description
1 polymer ?
#
loop_
_entity_poly.entity_id
_entity_poly.type
_entity_poly.pdbx_seq_one_letter_code
_entity_poly.pdbx_strand_id
1 'polypeptide(L)'
;MTVRRLGPTLPASTCASERADIAVARPERVLGSRQAPRGHAQENAADSSAVEAKLKGMEDAWVKALVNKDQAAVGNMIADDFAGFNPDGKHVGKSQLLDEMKNERNTLSSATNDNMDVHVYGPNLATVCGTTTEKGKDKDGKEFTRSYVWV
;
A
#
# COMPACT_ATOMS: atom_id res chain seq x y z
N MET A 1 -21.67 39.26 -9.19
CA MET A 1 -22.07 38.94 -10.57
C MET A 1 -22.62 37.53 -10.55
N THR A 2 -23.91 37.38 -10.81
CA THR A 2 -24.73 36.21 -10.42
C THR A 2 -24.95 35.30 -11.61
N VAL A 3 -24.63 34.02 -11.47
CA VAL A 3 -25.33 32.92 -12.15
C VAL A 3 -25.52 31.79 -11.14
N ARG A 4 -26.79 31.44 -10.88
CA ARG A 4 -27.22 30.22 -10.21
C ARG A 4 -27.95 29.34 -11.23
N ARG A 5 -27.62 28.04 -11.26
CA ARG A 5 -28.55 26.95 -11.58
C ARG A 5 -28.55 25.96 -10.41
N LEU A 6 -29.73 25.40 -10.13
CA LEU A 6 -30.13 24.65 -8.94
C LEU A 6 -30.03 23.12 -9.11
N GLY A 7 -29.46 22.43 -8.09
CA GLY A 7 -29.81 21.09 -7.57
C GLY A 7 -29.10 19.84 -8.16
N PRO A 8 -29.07 18.68 -7.44
CA PRO A 8 -28.98 18.45 -5.99
C PRO A 8 -27.53 18.16 -5.52
N THR A 9 -27.32 18.35 -4.22
CA THR A 9 -26.06 18.35 -3.47
C THR A 9 -25.33 17.00 -3.44
N LEU A 10 -24.10 16.98 -3.96
CA LEU A 10 -23.04 16.06 -3.54
C LEU A 10 -22.33 16.68 -2.31
N PRO A 11 -22.14 15.99 -1.18
CA PRO A 11 -21.17 16.45 -0.20
C PRO A 11 -19.75 16.13 -0.69
N ALA A 12 -18.95 17.18 -0.68
CA ALA A 12 -17.55 17.23 -1.05
C ALA A 12 -16.66 16.51 -0.03
N SER A 13 -15.54 15.95 -0.49
CA SER A 13 -14.26 16.54 -0.10
C SER A 13 -13.17 16.14 -1.09
N THR A 14 -12.76 17.12 -1.88
CA THR A 14 -11.52 17.14 -2.65
C THR A 14 -10.36 17.13 -1.66
N CYS A 15 -9.47 16.14 -1.75
CA CYS A 15 -8.11 16.31 -1.26
C CYS A 15 -7.19 16.44 -2.48
N ALA A 16 -7.08 17.67 -2.96
CA ALA A 16 -5.92 18.10 -3.71
C ALA A 16 -4.77 18.17 -2.69
N SER A 17 -3.76 17.30 -2.83
CA SER A 17 -2.50 17.49 -2.12
C SER A 17 -1.57 18.29 -3.02
N GLU A 18 -1.38 19.52 -2.59
CA GLU A 18 -0.48 20.53 -3.10
C GLU A 18 0.98 20.06 -3.04
N ARG A 19 1.77 20.48 -4.03
CA ARG A 19 3.20 20.19 -4.14
C ARG A 19 3.93 20.78 -2.93
N ALA A 20 4.49 19.93 -2.08
CA ALA A 20 5.57 20.32 -1.19
C ALA A 20 6.90 20.05 -1.90
N ASP A 21 7.57 21.11 -2.31
CA ASP A 21 8.94 21.10 -2.80
C ASP A 21 9.88 20.58 -1.71
N ILE A 22 10.49 19.40 -1.93
CA ILE A 22 11.70 19.00 -1.21
C ILE A 22 12.89 19.54 -2.03
N ALA A 23 13.48 20.61 -1.52
CA ALA A 23 14.74 21.13 -2.01
C ALA A 23 15.86 20.11 -1.76
N VAL A 24 16.28 19.41 -2.81
CA VAL A 24 17.52 18.62 -2.80
C VAL A 24 18.67 19.57 -3.18
N ALA A 25 19.56 19.82 -2.23
CA ALA A 25 20.83 20.50 -2.49
C ALA A 25 21.62 19.73 -3.55
N ARG A 26 21.97 20.40 -4.66
CA ARG A 26 22.88 19.88 -5.69
C ARG A 26 24.31 19.87 -5.16
N PRO A 27 25.03 18.74 -5.17
CA PRO A 27 26.48 18.77 -5.24
C PRO A 27 26.92 18.86 -6.72
N GLU A 28 27.79 19.82 -7.02
CA GLU A 28 28.46 19.93 -8.30
C GLU A 28 29.28 18.66 -8.59
N ARG A 29 29.12 18.12 -9.81
CA ARG A 29 29.79 16.90 -10.27
C ARG A 29 31.21 17.25 -10.73
N VAL A 30 32.21 16.90 -9.93
CA VAL A 30 33.60 16.79 -10.39
C VAL A 30 33.70 15.61 -11.36
N LEU A 31 34.21 15.86 -12.57
CA LEU A 31 34.47 14.87 -13.61
C LEU A 31 35.68 14.00 -13.22
N GLY A 32 35.47 12.69 -13.04
CA GLY A 32 36.52 11.71 -12.81
C GLY A 32 36.19 10.35 -13.41
N SER A 33 36.93 10.00 -14.47
CA SER A 33 37.14 8.72 -15.17
C SER A 33 36.14 7.55 -15.05
N ARG A 34 35.68 7.09 -16.23
CA ARG A 34 34.91 5.86 -16.48
C ARG A 34 35.71 4.58 -16.22
N GLN A 35 35.14 3.67 -15.45
CA GLN A 35 35.32 2.22 -15.62
C GLN A 35 33.98 1.54 -15.33
N ALA A 36 33.47 0.77 -16.29
CA ALA A 36 32.19 0.06 -16.17
C ALA A 36 32.44 -1.39 -15.71
N PRO A 37 31.97 -1.82 -14.53
CA PRO A 37 31.97 -3.22 -14.18
C PRO A 37 30.74 -3.88 -14.82
N ARG A 38 30.96 -4.76 -15.80
CA ARG A 38 29.92 -5.59 -16.42
C ARG A 38 29.47 -6.79 -15.57
N GLY A 39 29.88 -6.86 -14.30
CA GLY A 39 29.49 -7.92 -13.36
C GLY A 39 28.29 -7.57 -12.47
N HIS A 40 28.14 -6.31 -12.06
CA HIS A 40 27.14 -5.93 -11.05
C HIS A 40 25.74 -5.62 -11.61
N ALA A 41 25.61 -5.33 -12.90
CA ALA A 41 24.30 -4.96 -13.48
C ALA A 41 23.33 -6.14 -13.56
N GLN A 42 23.84 -7.36 -13.78
CA GLN A 42 23.02 -8.56 -13.89
C GLN A 42 22.69 -9.19 -12.53
N GLU A 43 23.58 -9.06 -11.55
CA GLU A 43 23.38 -9.48 -10.16
C GLU A 43 22.31 -8.60 -9.47
N ASN A 44 22.43 -7.26 -9.56
CA ASN A 44 21.43 -6.34 -8.99
C ASN A 44 20.03 -6.46 -9.64
N ALA A 45 19.95 -6.80 -10.93
CA ALA A 45 18.67 -6.96 -11.62
C ALA A 45 17.96 -8.27 -11.22
N ALA A 46 18.70 -9.37 -11.08
CA ALA A 46 18.17 -10.63 -10.58
C ALA A 46 17.66 -10.49 -9.14
N ASP A 47 18.43 -9.80 -8.28
CA ASP A 47 18.04 -9.51 -6.90
C ASP A 47 16.78 -8.65 -6.81
N SER A 48 16.67 -7.63 -7.66
CA SER A 48 15.48 -6.76 -7.69
C SER A 48 14.21 -7.52 -8.08
N SER A 49 14.28 -8.41 -9.08
CA SER A 49 13.12 -9.22 -9.49
C SER A 49 12.68 -10.23 -8.41
N ALA A 50 13.64 -10.79 -7.66
CA ALA A 50 13.34 -11.69 -6.55
C ALA A 50 12.71 -10.94 -5.37
N VAL A 51 13.20 -9.72 -5.07
CA VAL A 51 12.61 -8.82 -4.08
C VAL A 51 11.19 -8.43 -4.48
N GLU A 52 10.97 -8.05 -5.74
CA GLU A 52 9.64 -7.73 -6.26
C GLU A 52 8.65 -8.89 -6.10
N ALA A 53 9.04 -10.10 -6.52
CA ALA A 53 8.19 -11.28 -6.40
C ALA A 53 7.88 -11.61 -4.93
N LYS A 54 8.88 -11.46 -4.04
CA LYS A 54 8.69 -11.67 -2.60
C LYS A 54 7.71 -10.66 -2.00
N LEU A 55 7.84 -9.38 -2.33
CA LEU A 55 6.98 -8.32 -1.81
C LEU A 55 5.54 -8.49 -2.31
N LYS A 56 5.34 -8.75 -3.60
CA LYS A 56 4.01 -9.09 -4.15
C LYS A 56 3.39 -10.31 -3.46
N GLY A 57 4.20 -11.34 -3.21
CA GLY A 57 3.77 -12.53 -2.48
C GLY A 57 3.39 -12.25 -1.01
N MET A 58 4.06 -11.30 -0.35
CA MET A 58 3.67 -10.84 0.99
C MET A 58 2.33 -10.11 0.96
N GLU A 59 2.09 -9.23 -0.01
CA GLU A 59 0.80 -8.54 -0.18
C GLU A 59 -0.35 -9.53 -0.47
N ASP A 60 -0.11 -10.54 -1.30
CA ASP A 60 -1.09 -11.61 -1.55
C ASP A 60 -1.37 -12.44 -0.28
N ALA A 61 -0.33 -12.70 0.53
CA ALA A 61 -0.47 -13.38 1.81
C ALA A 61 -1.27 -12.53 2.82
N TRP A 62 -1.12 -11.20 2.79
CA TRP A 62 -1.90 -10.28 3.61
C TRP A 62 -3.40 -10.40 3.32
N VAL A 63 -3.81 -10.23 2.07
CA VAL A 63 -5.24 -10.30 1.71
C VAL A 63 -5.84 -11.68 1.95
N LYS A 64 -5.03 -12.74 1.79
CA LYS A 64 -5.43 -14.10 2.18
C LYS A 64 -5.63 -14.24 3.69
N ALA A 65 -4.79 -13.61 4.50
CA ALA A 65 -4.94 -13.60 5.96
C ALA A 65 -6.22 -12.85 6.39
N LEU A 66 -6.60 -11.76 5.70
CA LEU A 66 -7.87 -11.06 5.94
C LEU A 66 -9.07 -11.97 5.69
N VAL A 67 -9.08 -12.71 4.56
CA VAL A 67 -10.15 -13.66 4.23
C VAL A 67 -10.26 -14.76 5.28
N ASN A 68 -9.12 -15.29 5.76
CA ASN A 68 -9.08 -16.36 6.73
C ASN A 68 -9.19 -15.91 8.19
N LYS A 69 -9.27 -14.59 8.45
CA LYS A 69 -9.14 -13.99 9.79
C LYS A 69 -7.89 -14.45 10.55
N ASP A 70 -6.78 -14.62 9.83
CA ASP A 70 -5.50 -15.07 10.37
C ASP A 70 -4.67 -13.89 10.90
N GLN A 71 -5.00 -13.47 12.13
CA GLN A 71 -4.31 -12.39 12.82
C GLN A 71 -2.81 -12.70 13.04
N ALA A 72 -2.45 -13.97 13.23
CA ALA A 72 -1.07 -14.36 13.48
C ALA A 72 -0.22 -14.21 12.22
N ALA A 73 -0.75 -14.57 11.05
CA ALA A 73 -0.07 -14.37 9.78
C ALA A 73 0.26 -12.89 9.54
N VAL A 74 -0.70 -11.98 9.73
CA VAL A 74 -0.45 -10.53 9.61
C VAL A 74 0.55 -10.05 10.65
N GLY A 75 0.38 -10.47 11.92
CA GLY A 75 1.27 -10.07 13.01
C GLY A 75 2.73 -10.49 12.82
N ASN A 76 2.98 -11.62 12.16
CA ASN A 76 4.33 -12.08 11.82
C ASN A 76 4.92 -11.39 10.58
N MET A 77 4.10 -10.75 9.76
CA MET A 77 4.52 -10.11 8.52
C MET A 77 4.95 -8.65 8.73
N ILE A 78 4.43 -8.01 9.77
CA ILE A 78 4.69 -6.59 10.08
C ILE A 78 5.69 -6.39 11.22
N ALA A 79 6.49 -5.33 11.10
CA ALA A 79 7.42 -4.89 12.11
C ALA A 79 6.70 -4.39 13.38
N ASP A 80 7.38 -4.42 14.53
CA ASP A 80 6.80 -4.01 15.80
C ASP A 80 6.48 -2.51 15.87
N ASP A 81 7.18 -1.70 15.07
CA ASP A 81 6.98 -0.26 14.89
C ASP A 81 6.08 0.08 13.69
N PHE A 82 5.30 -0.88 13.19
CA PHE A 82 4.32 -0.66 12.12
C PHE A 82 3.45 0.58 12.41
N ALA A 83 3.29 1.41 11.38
CA ALA A 83 2.44 2.58 11.38
C ALA A 83 1.61 2.60 10.10
N GLY A 84 0.30 2.77 10.23
CA GLY A 84 -0.62 2.82 9.11
C GLY A 84 -1.83 3.70 9.40
N PHE A 85 -2.75 3.75 8.45
CA PHE A 85 -4.04 4.41 8.60
C PHE A 85 -5.16 3.42 8.31
N ASN A 86 -6.18 3.40 9.16
CA ASN A 86 -7.38 2.61 8.93
C ASN A 86 -8.36 3.35 7.98
N PRO A 87 -9.45 2.72 7.52
CA PRO A 87 -10.41 3.35 6.61
C PRO A 87 -11.10 4.63 7.14
N ASP A 88 -11.08 4.86 8.46
CA ASP A 88 -11.60 6.09 9.09
C ASP A 88 -10.57 7.23 9.09
N GLY A 89 -9.37 7.00 8.52
CA GLY A 89 -8.27 7.96 8.50
C GLY A 89 -7.54 8.11 9.84
N LYS A 90 -7.69 7.15 10.76
CA LYS A 90 -6.99 7.16 12.05
C LYS A 90 -5.65 6.45 11.93
N HIS A 91 -4.61 7.04 12.52
CA HIS A 91 -3.32 6.38 12.67
C HIS A 91 -3.45 5.15 13.57
N VAL A 92 -2.87 4.03 13.13
CA VAL A 92 -2.89 2.75 13.84
C VAL A 92 -1.50 2.13 13.88
N GLY A 93 -1.14 1.58 15.06
CA GLY A 93 0.04 0.74 15.23
C GLY A 93 -0.27 -0.75 15.12
N LYS A 94 0.76 -1.60 15.23
CA LYS A 94 0.64 -3.08 15.13
C LYS A 94 -0.47 -3.65 16.01
N SER A 95 -0.47 -3.36 17.31
CA SER A 95 -1.48 -3.91 18.24
C SER A 95 -2.90 -3.50 17.88
N GLN A 96 -3.10 -2.24 17.48
CA GLN A 96 -4.41 -1.70 17.10
C GLN A 96 -4.93 -2.35 15.81
N LEU A 97 -4.08 -2.52 14.79
CA LEU A 97 -4.44 -3.24 13.58
C LEU A 97 -4.88 -4.68 13.88
N LEU A 98 -4.10 -5.38 14.72
CA LEU A 98 -4.41 -6.76 15.10
C LEU A 98 -5.72 -6.87 15.91
N ASP A 99 -6.01 -5.90 16.77
CA ASP A 99 -7.29 -5.80 17.48
C ASP A 99 -8.45 -5.47 16.54
N GLU A 100 -8.25 -4.59 15.56
CA GLU A 100 -9.25 -4.29 14.52
C GLU A 100 -9.59 -5.54 13.70
N MET A 101 -8.59 -6.32 13.28
CA MET A 101 -8.80 -7.58 12.58
C MET A 101 -9.60 -8.59 13.41
N LYS A 102 -9.29 -8.70 14.71
CA LYS A 102 -10.00 -9.59 15.63
C LYS A 102 -11.46 -9.20 15.81
N ASN A 103 -11.74 -7.89 15.81
CA ASN A 103 -13.08 -7.33 16.01
C ASN A 103 -13.84 -7.05 14.71
N GLU A 104 -13.24 -7.34 13.53
CA GLU A 104 -13.88 -7.18 12.23
C GLU A 104 -15.09 -8.12 12.12
N ARG A 105 -16.26 -7.50 11.91
CA ARG A 105 -17.56 -8.17 11.84
C ARG A 105 -17.96 -8.51 10.43
N ASN A 106 -17.33 -7.88 9.44
CA ASN A 106 -17.47 -8.28 8.06
C ASN A 106 -16.85 -9.67 7.85
N THR A 107 -17.37 -10.39 6.86
CA THR A 107 -16.79 -11.65 6.38
C THR A 107 -16.43 -11.49 4.92
N LEU A 108 -15.15 -11.68 4.58
CA LEU A 108 -14.70 -11.66 3.20
C LEU A 108 -14.86 -13.04 2.58
N SER A 109 -15.46 -13.10 1.39
CA SER A 109 -15.48 -14.29 0.54
C SER A 109 -14.29 -14.30 -0.44
N SER A 110 -13.77 -13.13 -0.78
CA SER A 110 -12.55 -12.98 -1.59
C SER A 110 -11.87 -11.64 -1.33
N ALA A 111 -10.55 -11.63 -1.42
CA ALA A 111 -9.75 -10.42 -1.53
C ALA A 111 -8.61 -10.70 -2.52
N THR A 112 -8.40 -9.79 -3.47
CA THR A 112 -7.42 -9.97 -4.55
C THR A 112 -6.70 -8.66 -4.81
N ASN A 113 -5.38 -8.73 -4.91
CA ASN A 113 -4.56 -7.61 -5.30
C ASN A 113 -4.39 -7.58 -6.81
N ASP A 114 -4.43 -6.37 -7.36
CA ASP A 114 -4.26 -6.05 -8.77
C ASP A 114 -3.36 -4.82 -8.90
N ASN A 115 -2.75 -4.65 -10.09
CA ASN A 115 -1.92 -3.48 -10.41
C ASN A 115 -0.76 -3.24 -9.44
N MET A 116 -0.19 -4.31 -8.87
CA MET A 116 0.94 -4.18 -7.95
C MET A 116 2.22 -3.74 -8.68
N ASP A 117 2.77 -2.61 -8.25
CA ASP A 117 4.06 -2.08 -8.70
C ASP A 117 5.02 -2.00 -7.50
N VAL A 118 6.26 -2.44 -7.71
CA VAL A 118 7.29 -2.44 -6.67
C VAL A 118 8.41 -1.53 -7.10
N HIS A 119 8.78 -0.60 -6.23
CA HIS A 119 9.94 0.25 -6.43
C HIS A 119 11.00 -0.03 -5.38
N VAL A 120 12.17 -0.51 -5.82
CA VAL A 120 13.31 -0.81 -4.95
C VAL A 120 14.28 0.37 -4.93
N TYR A 121 14.50 0.95 -3.75
CA TYR A 121 15.40 2.09 -3.55
C TYR A 121 16.81 1.67 -3.11
N GLY A 122 16.94 0.46 -2.56
CA GLY A 122 18.19 -0.09 -2.07
C GLY A 122 17.99 -1.48 -1.46
N PRO A 123 19.03 -2.08 -0.85
CA PRO A 123 18.99 -3.47 -0.39
C PRO A 123 17.93 -3.74 0.68
N ASN A 124 17.55 -2.72 1.45
CA ASN A 124 16.64 -2.85 2.59
C ASN A 124 15.45 -1.86 2.52
N LEU A 125 15.20 -1.25 1.36
CA LEU A 125 14.12 -0.28 1.20
C LEU A 125 13.43 -0.44 -0.16
N ALA A 126 12.13 -0.69 -0.10
CA ALA A 126 11.26 -0.73 -1.26
C ALA A 126 9.87 -0.23 -0.85
N THR A 127 9.09 0.23 -1.82
CA THR A 127 7.65 0.50 -1.68
C THR A 127 6.88 -0.42 -2.59
N VAL A 128 5.67 -0.79 -2.17
CA VAL A 128 4.72 -1.52 -3.01
C VAL A 128 3.46 -0.69 -3.07
N CYS A 129 2.96 -0.40 -4.27
CA CYS A 129 1.65 0.19 -4.42
C CYS A 129 0.76 -0.71 -5.26
N GLY A 130 -0.55 -0.56 -5.11
CA GLY A 130 -1.48 -1.40 -5.82
C GLY A 130 -2.93 -1.10 -5.49
N THR A 131 -3.76 -2.01 -5.94
CA THR A 131 -5.20 -1.99 -5.69
C THR A 131 -5.65 -3.32 -5.13
N THR A 132 -6.67 -3.30 -4.27
CA THR A 132 -7.30 -4.53 -3.77
C THR A 132 -8.78 -4.47 -4.07
N THR A 133 -9.34 -5.57 -4.57
CA THR A 133 -10.79 -5.76 -4.66
C THR A 133 -11.23 -6.82 -3.66
N GLU A 134 -12.17 -6.45 -2.80
CA GLU A 134 -12.74 -7.33 -1.78
C GLU A 134 -14.23 -7.56 -2.02
N LYS A 135 -14.67 -8.78 -1.76
CA LYS A 135 -16.07 -9.17 -1.75
C LYS A 135 -16.39 -9.85 -0.44
N GLY A 136 -17.60 -9.62 0.07
CA GLY A 136 -17.98 -10.14 1.36
C GLY A 136 -19.40 -9.81 1.76
N LYS A 137 -19.68 -10.05 3.03
CA LYS A 137 -20.93 -9.68 3.71
C LYS A 137 -20.61 -8.83 4.91
N ASP A 138 -21.43 -7.80 5.12
CA ASP A 138 -21.34 -6.99 6.33
C ASP A 138 -21.96 -7.70 7.55
N LYS A 139 -21.92 -7.01 8.69
CA LYS A 139 -22.52 -7.47 9.96
C LYS A 139 -24.01 -7.83 9.89
N ASP A 140 -24.75 -7.29 8.92
CA ASP A 140 -26.19 -7.52 8.73
C ASP A 140 -26.44 -8.56 7.62
N GLY A 141 -25.37 -9.15 7.07
CA GLY A 141 -25.41 -10.16 6.01
C GLY A 141 -25.56 -9.59 4.60
N LYS A 142 -25.52 -8.26 4.43
CA LYS A 142 -25.63 -7.62 3.12
C LYS A 142 -24.33 -7.78 2.35
N GLU A 143 -24.45 -8.23 1.10
CA GLU A 143 -23.30 -8.40 0.22
C GLU A 143 -22.70 -7.05 -0.19
N PHE A 144 -21.37 -7.02 -0.28
CA PHE A 144 -20.63 -5.88 -0.78
C PHE A 144 -19.52 -6.30 -1.73
N THR A 145 -19.12 -5.34 -2.57
CA THR A 145 -17.85 -5.33 -3.29
C THR A 145 -17.22 -3.96 -3.06
N ARG A 146 -15.96 -3.92 -2.67
CA ARG A 146 -15.23 -2.68 -2.40
C ARG A 146 -13.82 -2.76 -2.98
N SER A 147 -13.27 -1.60 -3.33
CA SER A 147 -11.92 -1.49 -3.88
C SER A 147 -11.12 -0.44 -3.14
N TYR A 148 -9.84 -0.72 -2.97
CA TYR A 148 -8.87 0.12 -2.27
C TYR A 148 -7.68 0.44 -3.18
N VAL A 149 -7.04 1.57 -2.92
CA VAL A 149 -5.74 1.95 -3.49
C VAL A 149 -4.79 2.18 -2.32
N TRP A 150 -3.59 1.64 -2.40
CA TRP A 150 -2.59 1.67 -1.32
C TRP A 150 -1.16 1.85 -1.87
N VAL A 151 -0.27 2.31 -0.99
CA VAL A 151 1.17 2.59 -1.19
C VAL A 151 1.91 2.24 0.10
#